data_AF-A0A662R850-F1
#
_entry.id   AF-A0A662R850-F1
#
_cell.length_a   1.000
_cell.length_b   1.000
_cell.length_c   1.000
_cell.angle_alpha   90.00
_cell.angle_beta   90.00
_cell.angle_gamma   90.00
#
_symmetry.space_group_name_H-M   'P 1'
#
loop_
_entity.id
_entity.type
_entity.pdbx_description
1 polymer ?
#
loop_
_entity_poly.entity_id
_entity_poly.type
_entity_poly.pdbx_seq_one_letter_code
_entity_poly.pdbx_strand_id
1 'polypeptide(L)'
;MTVSVFIYPPFGYFDPNITIGDMVEVYGNYSEDQNGCSVSLNGKEDCYIIPASRVHNLDTGEDFTTIQAAIDDPDTKDGHTIIVDPGTYTEKVCL
;
A
#
# COMPACT_ATOMS: atom_id res chain seq x y z
N MET A 1 14.48 10.43 6.28
CA MET A 1 13.61 11.40 5.60
C MET A 1 12.21 11.17 6.14
N THR A 2 11.44 12.21 6.46
CA THR A 2 10.09 12.10 7.00
C THR A 2 9.13 12.53 5.88
N VAL A 3 8.17 11.68 5.51
CA VAL A 3 7.08 12.14 4.64
C VAL A 3 6.17 12.98 5.52
N SER A 4 5.94 14.24 5.14
CA SER A 4 5.00 15.12 5.83
C SER A 4 3.86 15.41 4.86
N VAL A 5 2.72 14.74 5.06
CA VAL A 5 1.46 15.04 4.37
C VAL A 5 0.61 15.89 5.31
N PHE A 6 0.20 17.08 4.85
CA PHE A 6 -0.71 17.95 5.60
C PHE A 6 -2.13 17.67 5.15
N ILE A 7 -2.84 16.79 5.87
CA ILE A 7 -4.28 16.55 5.70
C ILE A 7 -5.01 17.35 6.78
N TYR A 8 -5.98 18.17 6.39
CA TYR A 8 -6.74 19.01 7.31
C TYR A 8 -8.08 18.33 7.65
N PRO A 9 -8.32 17.93 8.92
CA PRO A 9 -9.63 17.44 9.35
C PRO A 9 -10.74 18.46 9.04
N PRO A 10 -11.98 18.02 8.74
CA PRO A 10 -12.52 16.68 8.94
C PRO A 10 -12.32 15.70 7.76
N PHE A 11 -11.52 16.08 6.76
CA PHE A 11 -11.53 15.45 5.44
C PHE A 11 -10.22 14.72 5.16
N GLY A 12 -10.31 13.40 4.91
CA GLY A 12 -9.24 12.52 4.47
C GLY A 12 -8.50 11.71 5.55
N TYR A 13 -7.82 10.64 5.12
CA TYR A 13 -7.15 9.66 5.99
C TYR A 13 -5.70 9.38 5.54
N PHE A 14 -4.75 9.47 6.47
CA PHE A 14 -3.37 9.02 6.30
C PHE A 14 -3.12 7.93 7.33
N ASP A 15 -2.80 6.72 6.88
CA ASP A 15 -2.41 5.65 7.80
C ASP A 15 -1.06 6.03 8.45
N PRO A 16 -1.00 6.21 9.78
CA PRO A 16 0.22 6.62 10.48
C PRO A 16 1.35 5.57 10.43
N ASN A 17 1.07 4.35 9.99
CA ASN A 17 2.06 3.29 9.86
C ASN A 17 2.81 3.32 8.52
N ILE A 18 2.41 4.18 7.57
CA ILE A 18 3.09 4.33 6.29
C ILE A 18 4.45 5.01 6.48
N THR A 19 5.48 4.40 5.92
CA THR A 19 6.87 4.86 5.93
C THR A 19 7.41 5.06 4.52
N ILE A 20 8.61 5.65 4.41
CA ILE A 20 9.26 5.86 3.11
C ILE A 20 9.69 4.53 2.52
N GLY A 21 9.26 4.29 1.29
CA GLY A 21 9.54 3.06 0.54
C GLY A 21 8.33 2.13 0.48
N ASP A 22 7.31 2.35 1.31
CA ASP A 22 6.08 1.56 1.27
C ASP A 22 5.30 1.83 -0.01
N MET A 23 4.72 0.77 -0.58
CA MET A 23 3.71 0.90 -1.62
C MET A 23 2.40 1.38 -0.99
N VAL A 24 1.78 2.37 -1.63
CA VAL A 24 0.55 2.98 -1.13
C VAL A 24 -0.51 3.05 -2.22
N GLU A 25 -1.76 2.95 -1.79
CA GLU A 25 -2.91 3.35 -2.59
C GLU A 25 -3.30 4.77 -2.23
N VAL A 26 -3.47 5.60 -3.27
CA VAL A 26 -3.76 7.03 -3.11
C VAL A 26 -5.06 7.35 -3.82
N TYR A 27 -6.01 7.92 -3.08
CA TYR A 27 -7.25 8.44 -3.63
C TYR A 27 -7.30 9.96 -3.49
N GLY A 28 -7.50 10.64 -4.62
CA GLY A 28 -7.55 12.09 -4.72
C GLY A 28 -7.97 12.53 -6.12
N ASN A 29 -7.72 13.81 -6.43
CA ASN A 29 -7.95 14.35 -7.76
C ASN A 29 -6.86 13.89 -8.72
N TYR A 30 -7.20 12.96 -9.62
CA TYR A 30 -6.32 12.54 -10.70
C TYR A 30 -6.27 13.60 -11.81
N SER A 31 -5.06 13.93 -12.25
CA SER A 31 -4.81 14.74 -13.44
C SER A 31 -3.73 14.10 -14.29
N GLU A 32 -3.93 14.14 -15.60
CA GLU A 32 -2.97 13.65 -16.58
C GLU A 32 -2.71 14.74 -17.60
N ASP A 33 -1.44 15.04 -17.83
CA ASP A 33 -0.99 15.99 -18.84
C ASP A 33 0.14 15.38 -19.68
N GLN A 34 0.68 16.17 -20.60
CA GLN A 34 1.80 15.76 -21.46
C GLN A 34 3.08 15.35 -20.70
N ASN A 35 3.19 15.67 -19.41
CA ASN A 35 4.34 15.34 -18.57
C ASN A 35 4.08 14.14 -17.64
N GLY A 36 2.84 13.61 -17.60
CA GLY A 36 2.50 12.37 -16.90
C GLY A 36 1.22 12.46 -16.06
N CYS A 37 1.08 11.52 -15.13
CA CYS A 37 -0.07 11.38 -14.26
C CYS A 37 0.28 11.84 -12.82
N SER A 38 -0.59 12.61 -12.18
CA SER A 38 -0.45 13.00 -10.78
C SER A 38 -1.77 12.90 -10.04
N VAL A 39 -1.70 12.57 -8.74
CA VAL A 39 -2.85 12.62 -7.84
C VAL A 39 -2.66 13.78 -6.87
N SER A 40 -3.58 14.74 -6.89
CA SER A 40 -3.63 15.85 -5.95
C SER A 40 -4.61 15.55 -4.82
N LEU A 41 -4.13 15.67 -3.58
CA LEU A 41 -4.98 15.56 -2.38
C LEU A 41 -5.66 16.89 -2.04
N ASN A 42 -5.29 17.97 -2.73
CA ASN A 42 -5.87 19.29 -2.48
C ASN A 42 -7.29 19.37 -3.04
N GLY A 43 -8.20 19.95 -2.26
CA GLY A 43 -9.56 20.29 -2.68
C GLY A 43 -10.56 19.13 -2.73
N LYS A 44 -10.23 17.97 -2.16
CA LYS A 44 -11.16 16.83 -2.02
C LYS A 44 -11.60 16.71 -0.56
N GLU A 45 -12.91 16.58 -0.35
CA GLU A 45 -13.49 16.28 0.97
C GLU A 45 -13.17 14.83 1.41
N ASP A 46 -12.90 13.94 0.45
CA ASP A 46 -12.46 12.56 0.69
C ASP A 46 -11.16 12.28 -0.07
N CYS A 47 -10.02 12.29 0.62
CA CYS A 47 -8.75 11.80 0.10
C CYS A 47 -8.15 10.77 1.06
N TYR A 48 -7.44 9.76 0.57
CA TYR A 48 -6.75 8.85 1.48
C TYR A 48 -5.43 8.34 0.90
N ILE A 49 -4.52 8.00 1.81
CA ILE A 49 -3.31 7.24 1.54
C ILE A 49 -3.33 6.06 2.51
N ILE A 50 -3.41 4.85 1.97
CA ILE A 50 -3.41 3.59 2.73
C ILE A 50 -2.32 2.64 2.20
N PRO A 51 -1.86 1.67 3.00
CA PRO A 51 -0.93 0.64 2.52
C PRO A 51 -1.53 -0.15 1.37
N ALA A 52 -0.73 -0.44 0.34
CA ALA A 52 -1.15 -1.32 -0.75
C ALA A 52 -0.96 -2.78 -0.35
N SER A 53 -2.05 -3.49 -0.09
CA SER A 53 -2.01 -4.92 0.20
C SER A 53 -2.11 -5.71 -1.11
N ARG A 54 -0.95 -6.12 -1.63
CA ARG A 54 -0.79 -6.75 -2.96
C ARG A 54 -0.25 -8.17 -2.91
N VAL A 55 -0.13 -8.71 -1.70
CA VAL A 55 0.33 -10.05 -1.43
C VAL A 55 -0.81 -10.77 -0.72
N HIS A 56 -1.27 -11.87 -1.29
CA HIS A 56 -2.49 -12.54 -0.84
C HIS A 56 -2.18 -14.00 -0.53
N ASN A 57 -2.51 -14.45 0.67
CA ASN A 57 -2.54 -15.88 0.96
C ASN A 57 -3.90 -16.43 0.54
N LEU A 58 -3.95 -17.24 -0.53
CA LEU A 58 -5.22 -17.74 -1.06
C LEU A 58 -5.91 -18.76 -0.15
N ASP A 59 -5.14 -19.42 0.72
CA ASP A 59 -5.64 -20.45 1.62
C ASP A 59 -6.27 -19.85 2.89
N THR A 60 -5.75 -18.72 3.39
CA THR A 60 -6.30 -18.02 4.55
C THR A 60 -7.23 -16.86 4.18
N GLY A 61 -7.08 -16.32 2.96
CA GLY A 61 -7.78 -15.12 2.50
C GLY A 61 -7.22 -13.83 3.08
N GLU A 62 -6.01 -13.87 3.64
CA GLU A 62 -5.34 -12.71 4.23
C GLU A 62 -4.51 -11.94 3.21
N ASP A 63 -4.52 -10.62 3.37
CA ASP A 63 -3.81 -9.67 2.52
C ASP A 63 -2.68 -8.99 3.29
N PHE A 64 -1.53 -8.88 2.65
CA PHE A 64 -0.29 -8.36 3.22
C PHE A 64 0.32 -7.29 2.31
N THR A 65 1.06 -6.39 2.93
CA THR A 65 1.77 -5.30 2.25
C THR A 65 3.15 -5.72 1.72
N THR A 66 3.70 -6.85 2.18
CA THR A 66 5.03 -7.37 1.80
C THR A 66 5.00 -8.89 1.67
N ILE A 67 5.93 -9.45 0.88
CA ILE A 67 6.04 -10.91 0.72
C ILE A 67 6.52 -11.53 2.04
N GLN A 68 7.47 -10.90 2.73
CA GLN A 68 7.96 -11.43 4.00
C GLN A 68 6.85 -11.49 5.07
N ALA A 69 5.97 -10.48 5.16
CA ALA A 69 4.87 -10.51 6.11
C ALA A 69 3.92 -11.68 5.85
N ALA A 70 3.62 -12.00 4.59
CA ALA A 70 2.80 -13.16 4.25
C ALA A 70 3.48 -14.49 4.59
N ILE A 71 4.82 -14.59 4.45
CA ILE A 71 5.59 -15.78 4.83
C ILE A 71 5.66 -15.96 6.35
N ASP A 72 5.90 -14.86 7.08
CA ASP A 72 6.08 -14.86 8.53
C ASP A 72 4.75 -15.00 9.29
N ASP A 73 3.62 -14.82 8.59
CA ASP A 73 2.31 -14.93 9.18
C ASP A 73 2.10 -16.32 9.81
N PRO A 74 1.70 -16.39 11.10
CA PRO A 74 1.58 -17.65 11.80
C PRO A 74 0.52 -18.56 11.18
N ASP A 75 -0.46 -18.07 10.43
CA ASP A 75 -1.49 -18.88 9.77
C ASP A 75 -1.07 -19.31 8.35
N THR A 76 0.03 -18.77 7.82
CA THR A 76 0.70 -19.32 6.63
C THR A 76 1.42 -20.63 6.96
N LYS A 77 0.95 -21.74 6.39
CA LYS A 77 1.50 -23.09 6.60
C LYS A 77 2.16 -23.64 5.34
N ASP A 78 2.94 -24.70 5.53
CA ASP A 78 3.54 -25.44 4.42
C ASP A 78 2.44 -25.94 3.46
N GLY A 79 2.68 -25.76 2.16
CA GLY A 79 1.70 -26.02 1.11
C GLY A 79 0.71 -24.89 0.80
N HIS A 80 0.69 -23.79 1.57
CA HIS A 80 -0.14 -22.62 1.22
C HIS A 80 0.41 -21.90 -0.02
N THR A 81 -0.50 -21.26 -0.76
CA THR A 81 -0.22 -20.50 -1.96
C THR A 81 -0.32 -19.01 -1.68
N ILE A 82 0.82 -18.33 -1.71
CA ILE A 82 0.88 -16.87 -1.72
C ILE A 82 0.92 -16.40 -3.18
N ILE A 83 -0.03 -15.55 -3.55
CA ILE A 83 -0.03 -14.85 -4.84
C ILE A 83 0.38 -13.40 -4.62
N VAL A 84 1.19 -12.88 -5.54
CA VAL A 84 1.68 -11.51 -5.51
C VAL A 84 1.18 -10.82 -6.77
N ASP A 85 0.48 -9.69 -6.60
CA ASP A 85 -0.01 -8.91 -7.72
C ASP A 85 1.15 -8.38 -8.59
N PRO A 86 0.92 -8.16 -9.89
CA PRO A 86 1.94 -7.61 -10.78
C PRO A 86 2.55 -6.30 -10.25
N GLY A 87 3.87 -6.24 -10.14
CA GLY A 87 4.59 -5.10 -9.60
C GLY A 87 6.08 -5.37 -9.41
N THR A 88 6.81 -4.35 -8.96
CA THR A 88 8.22 -4.47 -8.57
C THR A 88 8.36 -4.34 -7.07
N TYR A 89 8.73 -5.43 -6.39
CA TYR A 89 8.87 -5.48 -4.94
C TYR A 89 10.35 -5.40 -4.58
N THR A 90 10.74 -4.33 -3.89
CA THR A 90 12.11 -4.15 -3.41
C THR A 90 12.16 -4.49 -1.93
N GLU A 91 12.30 -5.77 -1.62
CA GLU A 91 12.38 -6.28 -0.25
C GLU A 91 13.45 -7.38 -0.14
N LYS A 92 13.88 -7.66 1.08
CA LYS A 92 14.72 -8.82 1.37
C LYS A 92 13.85 -9.94 1.89
N VAL A 93 13.67 -10.97 1.08
CA VAL A 93 12.97 -12.19 1.50
C VAL A 93 13.98 -13.17 2.13
N CYS A 94 13.69 -13.65 3.33
CA CYS A 94 14.39 -14.74 3.99
C CYS A 94 13.42 -15.90 4.18
N LEU A 95 13.89 -17.10 3.81
CA LEU A 95 13.20 -18.36 4.07
C LEU A 95 13.81 -19.03 5.31
#